data_AF-A0A920K9H2-F1
#
_entry.id   AF-A0A920K9H2-F1
#
_cell.length_a   1.000
_cell.length_b   1.000
_cell.length_c   1.000
_cell.angle_alpha   90.00
_cell.angle_beta   90.00
_cell.angle_gamma   90.00
#
_symmetry.space_group_name_H-M   'P 1'
#
loop_
_entity.id
_entity.type
_entity.pdbx_description
1 polymer ?
#
loop_
_entity_poly.entity_id
_entity_poly.type
_entity_poly.pdbx_seq_one_letter_code
_entity_poly.pdbx_strand_id
1 'polypeptide(L)'
;MKSWLTKRGIPHVTLLLDHPFPRHGIQAFARKWRFQLLGDWCRINLVDVVMLAHTIEDQMETICMRILADSGPEGLSGMRHNTVVGGLRILRPLLKFLKVAL
;
A
#
# COMPACT_ATOMS: atom_id res chain seq x y z
N MET A 1 0.67 -0.20 18.61
CA MET A 1 0.96 -1.20 17.56
C MET A 1 2.14 -2.10 17.91
N LYS A 2 3.37 -1.59 18.10
CA LYS A 2 4.56 -2.41 18.44
C LYS A 2 4.32 -3.37 19.61
N SER A 3 3.82 -2.84 20.74
CA SER A 3 3.49 -3.64 21.93
C SER A 3 2.46 -4.74 21.68
N TRP A 4 1.49 -4.52 20.78
CA TRP A 4 0.48 -5.52 20.43
C TRP A 4 1.07 -6.66 19.60
N LEU A 5 1.99 -6.35 18.68
CA LEU A 5 2.71 -7.33 17.84
C LEU A 5 3.70 -8.14 18.68
N THR A 6 4.48 -7.49 19.55
CA THR A 6 5.41 -8.17 20.47
C THR A 6 4.69 -9.17 21.35
N LYS A 7 3.54 -8.80 21.93
CA LYS A 7 2.73 -9.69 22.78
C LYS A 7 2.24 -10.96 22.06
N ARG A 8 2.19 -10.95 20.73
CA ARG A 8 1.75 -12.07 19.89
C ARG A 8 2.90 -12.81 19.22
N GLY A 9 4.14 -12.46 19.54
CA GLY A 9 5.32 -13.06 18.91
C GLY A 9 5.42 -12.78 17.40
N ILE A 10 4.77 -11.72 16.90
CA ILE A 10 4.81 -11.37 15.49
C ILE A 10 6.04 -10.49 15.23
N PRO A 11 7.02 -10.96 14.44
CA PRO A 11 8.18 -10.15 14.07
C PRO A 11 7.73 -8.89 13.34
N HIS A 12 8.31 -7.75 13.68
CA HIS A 12 7.98 -6.49 13.04
C HIS A 12 9.18 -5.56 13.02
N VAL A 13 9.22 -4.73 11.98
CA VAL A 13 10.23 -3.71 11.77
C VAL A 13 9.55 -2.37 11.49
N THR A 14 10.21 -1.29 11.86
CA THR A 14 9.78 0.07 11.48
C THR A 14 10.79 0.62 10.49
N LEU A 15 10.34 0.90 9.27
CA LEU A 15 11.15 1.55 8.26
C LEU A 15 10.95 3.06 8.38
N LEU A 16 12.04 3.80 8.55
CA LEU A 16 12.00 5.25 8.72
C LEU A 16 12.34 5.92 7.39
N LEU A 17 11.57 6.94 7.04
CA LEU A 17 11.87 7.80 5.91
C LEU A 17 12.79 8.93 6.38
N ASP A 18 14.01 8.96 5.88
CA ASP A 18 14.94 10.08 6.05
C ASP A 18 14.87 11.00 4.83
N HIS A 19 13.74 11.68 4.67
CA HIS A 19 13.52 12.63 3.59
C HIS A 19 12.52 13.71 4.00
N PRO A 20 12.73 15.00 3.66
CA PRO A 20 11.76 16.04 3.95
C PRO A 20 10.44 15.81 3.19
N PHE A 21 9.33 16.13 3.85
CA PHE A 21 8.01 16.06 3.25
C PHE A 21 7.74 17.30 2.37
N PRO A 22 7.08 17.13 1.21
CA PRO A 22 6.69 18.26 0.36
C PRO A 22 5.50 19.02 0.96
N ARG A 23 5.35 20.30 0.57
CA ARG A 23 4.19 21.14 0.96
C ARG A 23 2.88 20.72 0.30
N HIS A 24 2.95 20.11 -0.89
CA HIS A 24 1.80 19.64 -1.66
C HIS A 24 2.02 18.20 -2.12
N GLY A 25 0.95 17.48 -2.43
CA GLY A 25 1.06 16.10 -2.93
C GLY A 25 1.57 15.10 -1.88
N ILE A 26 1.34 15.37 -0.59
CA ILE A 26 1.82 14.54 0.53
C ILE A 26 1.41 13.08 0.38
N GLN A 27 0.20 12.80 -0.10
CA GLN A 27 -0.28 11.44 -0.31
C GLN A 27 0.50 10.69 -1.41
N ALA A 28 0.75 11.35 -2.55
CA ALA A 28 1.53 10.77 -3.64
C ALA A 28 2.98 10.52 -3.20
N PHE A 29 3.57 11.46 -2.48
CA PHE A 29 4.90 11.34 -1.88
C PHE A 29 4.98 10.18 -0.90
N ALA A 30 4.04 10.10 0.05
CA ALA A 30 3.97 9.02 1.04
C ALA A 30 3.77 7.66 0.37
N ARG A 31 2.95 7.57 -0.67
CA ARG A 31 2.73 6.33 -1.43
C ARG A 31 4.02 5.88 -2.12
N LYS A 32 4.73 6.80 -2.80
CA LYS A 32 6.00 6.50 -3.47
C LYS A 32 7.03 5.95 -2.47
N TRP A 33 7.30 6.70 -1.40
CA TRP A 33 8.31 6.31 -0.42
C TRP A 33 7.96 5.06 0.37
N ARG A 34 6.68 4.81 0.64
CA ARG A 34 6.25 3.55 1.27
C ARG A 34 6.65 2.34 0.42
N PHE A 35 6.38 2.38 -0.89
CA PHE A 35 6.74 1.27 -1.78
C PHE A 35 8.25 1.14 -1.97
N GLN A 36 8.98 2.26 -1.98
CA GLN A 36 10.44 2.24 -2.03
C GLN A 36 11.04 1.58 -0.78
N LEU A 37 10.68 2.05 0.42
CA LEU A 37 11.17 1.49 1.68
C LEU A 37 10.81 0.00 1.83
N LEU A 38 9.56 -0.38 1.51
CA LEU A 38 9.14 -1.78 1.54
C LEU A 38 9.93 -2.62 0.52
N GLY A 39 10.10 -2.12 -0.70
CA GLY A 39 10.84 -2.82 -1.75
C GLY A 39 12.30 -3.05 -1.40
N ASP A 40 12.97 -2.05 -0.84
CA ASP A 40 14.36 -2.16 -0.42
C ASP A 40 14.52 -3.13 0.75
N TRP A 41 13.65 -3.06 1.74
CA TRP A 41 13.66 -4.01 2.85
C TRP A 41 13.38 -5.45 2.38
N CYS A 42 12.39 -5.65 1.51
CA CYS A 42 12.07 -6.97 0.97
C CYS A 42 13.23 -7.57 0.17
N ARG A 43 13.92 -6.76 -0.64
CA ARG A 43 15.08 -7.21 -1.43
C ARG A 43 16.22 -7.71 -0.55
N ILE A 44 16.55 -6.96 0.51
CA ILE A 44 17.61 -7.32 1.46
C ILE A 44 17.27 -8.60 2.24
N ASN A 45 15.99 -8.79 2.58
CA ASN A 45 15.52 -9.88 3.42
C ASN A 45 14.92 -11.06 2.64
N LEU A 46 15.09 -11.10 1.30
CA LEU A 46 14.57 -12.16 0.42
C LEU A 46 13.08 -12.43 0.61
N VAL A 47 12.28 -11.36 0.70
CA VAL A 47 10.82 -11.45 0.80
C VAL A 47 10.19 -11.24 -0.56
N ASP A 48 9.48 -12.26 -1.06
CA ASP A 48 8.92 -12.25 -2.42
C ASP A 48 7.65 -11.41 -2.56
N VAL A 49 6.87 -11.28 -1.48
CA VAL A 49 5.51 -10.74 -1.55
C VAL A 49 5.20 -9.87 -0.34
N VAL A 50 4.56 -8.73 -0.60
CA VAL A 50 3.94 -7.89 0.43
C VAL A 50 2.43 -7.96 0.32
N MET A 51 1.76 -8.27 1.43
CA MET A 51 0.30 -8.23 1.51
C MET A 51 -0.14 -6.89 2.12
N LEU A 52 -1.09 -6.22 1.48
CA LEU A 52 -1.69 -4.99 1.98
C LEU A 52 -3.18 -5.23 2.28
N ALA A 53 -3.63 -4.73 3.42
CA ALA A 53 -5.00 -4.85 3.90
C ALA A 53 -5.96 -3.85 3.23
N HIS A 54 -5.84 -3.66 1.91
CA HIS A 54 -6.76 -2.81 1.17
C HIS A 54 -8.13 -3.49 1.04
N THR A 55 -9.20 -2.72 1.24
CA THR A 55 -10.60 -3.16 1.20
C THR A 55 -11.36 -2.59 0.00
N ILE A 56 -12.66 -2.90 -0.11
CA ILE A 56 -13.52 -2.35 -1.17
C ILE A 56 -13.70 -0.83 -1.03
N GLU A 57 -13.70 -0.29 0.19
CA GLU A 57 -13.79 1.15 0.41
C GLU A 57 -12.55 1.87 -0.13
N ASP A 58 -11.36 1.28 0.00
CA ASP A 58 -10.13 1.86 -0.55
C ASP A 58 -10.12 1.83 -2.10
N GLN A 59 -10.81 0.85 -2.70
CA GLN A 59 -11.07 0.82 -4.15
C GLN A 59 -11.95 1.97 -4.60
N MET A 60 -13.06 2.19 -3.88
CA MET A 60 -13.98 3.28 -4.18
C MET A 60 -13.26 4.62 -4.09
N GLU A 61 -12.48 4.87 -3.03
CA GLU A 61 -11.68 6.08 -2.90
C GLU A 61 -10.72 6.26 -4.09
N THR A 62 -10.01 5.19 -4.48
CA THR A 62 -9.09 5.22 -5.63
C THR A 62 -9.81 5.55 -6.94
N ILE A 63 -10.97 4.96 -7.18
CA ILE A 63 -11.76 5.21 -8.39
C ILE A 63 -12.30 6.65 -8.39
N CYS A 64 -12.89 7.11 -7.28
CA CYS A 64 -13.39 8.47 -7.14
C CYS A 64 -12.30 9.51 -7.40
N MET A 65 -11.11 9.35 -6.80
CA MET A 65 -9.97 10.24 -7.07
C MET A 65 -9.58 10.28 -8.54
N ARG A 66 -9.63 9.15 -9.23
CA ARG A 66 -9.26 9.06 -10.66
C ARG A 66 -10.33 9.63 -11.58
N ILE A 67 -11.61 9.51 -11.23
CA ILE A 67 -12.71 10.21 -11.91
C ILE A 67 -12.50 11.72 -11.80
N LEU A 68 -12.23 12.22 -10.60
CA LEU A 68 -11.99 13.66 -10.37
C LEU A 68 -10.74 14.20 -11.09
N ALA A 69 -9.78 13.32 -11.37
CA ALA A 69 -8.57 13.65 -12.11
C ALA A 69 -8.69 13.42 -13.63
N ASP A 70 -9.91 13.20 -14.15
CA ASP A 70 -10.21 12.95 -15.57
C ASP A 70 -9.36 11.80 -16.17
N SER A 71 -9.17 10.73 -15.40
CA SER A 71 -8.40 9.58 -15.84
C SER A 71 -9.17 8.75 -16.87
N GLY A 72 -8.48 8.32 -17.93
CA GLY A 72 -9.06 7.45 -18.96
C GLY A 72 -9.50 6.06 -18.43
N PRO A 73 -10.11 5.21 -19.29
CA PRO A 73 -10.71 3.93 -18.90
C PRO A 73 -9.78 2.98 -18.15
N GLU A 74 -8.49 2.95 -18.51
CA GLU A 74 -7.47 2.17 -17.78
C GLU A 74 -7.23 2.70 -16.35
N GLY A 75 -7.34 4.01 -16.15
CA GLY A 75 -7.30 4.63 -14.83
C GLY A 75 -8.49 4.20 -13.97
N LEU A 76 -9.66 3.97 -14.56
CA LEU A 76 -10.86 3.60 -13.81
C LEU A 76 -10.90 2.13 -13.37
N SER A 77 -9.92 1.30 -13.76
CA SER A 77 -9.88 -0.12 -13.39
C SER A 77 -9.58 -0.39 -11.90
N GLY A 78 -9.39 0.66 -11.08
CA GLY A 78 -9.04 0.54 -9.67
C GLY A 78 -7.69 -0.17 -9.43
N MET A 79 -7.56 -0.77 -8.25
CA MET A 79 -6.43 -1.62 -7.86
C MET A 79 -6.65 -3.08 -8.29
N ARG A 80 -5.58 -3.78 -8.66
CA ARG A 80 -5.63 -5.23 -8.91
C ARG A 80 -5.31 -6.01 -7.62
N HIS A 81 -5.87 -7.22 -7.51
CA HIS A 81 -5.58 -8.13 -6.40
C HIS A 81 -4.10 -8.51 -6.33
N ASN A 82 -3.46 -8.70 -7.48
CA ASN A 82 -2.02 -8.94 -7.62
C ASN A 82 -1.44 -7.89 -8.58
N THR A 83 -0.38 -7.21 -8.17
CA THR A 83 0.32 -6.23 -9.01
C THR A 83 1.81 -6.20 -8.68
N VAL A 84 2.62 -5.69 -9.60
CA VAL A 84 4.05 -5.43 -9.38
C VAL A 84 4.27 -3.93 -9.41
N VAL A 85 4.90 -3.37 -8.38
CA VAL A 85 5.25 -1.94 -8.28
C VAL A 85 6.74 -1.83 -7.99
N GLY A 86 7.53 -1.30 -8.93
CA GLY A 86 8.98 -1.16 -8.73
C GLY A 86 9.69 -2.49 -8.45
N GLY A 87 9.23 -3.60 -9.06
CA GLY A 87 9.72 -4.95 -8.80
C GLY A 87 9.14 -5.64 -7.56
N LEU A 88 8.42 -4.92 -6.69
CA LEU A 88 7.76 -5.49 -5.51
C LEU A 88 6.41 -6.10 -5.88
N ARG A 89 6.24 -7.40 -5.65
CA ARG A 89 4.94 -8.08 -5.81
C ARG A 89 4.03 -7.78 -4.62
N ILE A 90 2.86 -7.23 -4.91
CA ILE A 90 1.88 -6.82 -3.90
C ILE A 90 0.59 -7.61 -4.08
N LEU A 91 0.14 -8.25 -3.01
CA LEU A 91 -1.17 -8.89 -2.90
C LEU A 91 -2.12 -8.07 -2.04
N ARG A 92 -3.40 -8.06 -2.41
CA ARG A 92 -4.48 -7.41 -1.66
C ARG A 92 -5.60 -8.42 -1.41
N PRO A 93 -5.45 -9.34 -0.43
CA PRO A 93 -6.44 -10.39 -0.16
C PRO A 93 -7.82 -9.83 0.19
N LEU A 94 -7.85 -8.66 0.85
CA LEU A 94 -9.06 -8.08 1.42
C LEU A 94 -9.82 -7.16 0.46
N LEU A 95 -9.40 -7.06 -0.79
CA LEU A 95 -9.87 -6.03 -1.74
C LEU A 95 -11.37 -6.08 -2.08
N LYS A 96 -12.03 -7.21 -1.78
CA LYS A 96 -13.46 -7.44 -2.01
C LYS A 96 -14.29 -7.41 -0.72
N PHE A 97 -13.66 -7.15 0.43
CA PHE A 97 -14.32 -7.14 1.73
C PHE A 97 -14.63 -5.70 2.14
N LEU A 98 -15.74 -5.52 2.85
CA LEU A 98 -16.06 -4.29 3.56
C LEU A 98 -15.27 -4.24 4.87
N LYS A 99 -14.87 -3.06 5.30
CA LYS A 99 -14.20 -2.85 6.60
C LYS A 99 -15.05 -3.34 7.78
N VAL A 100 -16.37 -3.22 7.70
CA VAL A 100 -17.30 -3.69 8.74
C VAL A 100 -17.39 -5.23 8.85
N ALA A 101 -16.93 -5.94 7.82
CA ALA A 101 -16.96 -7.40 7.78
C ALA A 101 -15.62 -8.04 8.23
N LEU A 102 -14.68 -7.24 8.75
CA LEU A 102 -13.34 -7.62 9.20
C LEU A 102 -13.18 -7.32 10.70
#